data_AF-A0A5E8VL48-F1
#
_entry.id   AF-A0A5E8VL48-F1
#
_cell.length_a   1.000
_cell.length_b   1.000
_cell.length_c   1.000
_cell.angle_alpha   90.00
_cell.angle_beta   90.00
_cell.angle_gamma   90.00
#
_symmetry.space_group_name_H-M   'P 1'
#
loop_
_entity.id
_entity.type
_entity.pdbx_description
1 polymer ?
#
loop_
_entity_poly.entity_id
_entity_poly.type
_entity_poly.pdbx_seq_one_letter_code
_entity_poly.pdbx_strand_id
1 'polypeptide(L)'
;MTDMSNSKASLGRAIHAISGKWGWFVALGGGELVLGGIASANLMAASLASVVVMGATIAVAGIFQIVHAFSVHGLRGFLFWLLAGIVYAGAGAVILHDPLLASFTLSLAMCAFLVAAGVTRIWAGFHMRPAAGWRWIVAAGVVTFCVGVMLVAAWPAIGLWLLGAMLVVDLVFQGWGFIAFGLALRSRASRHSAEPATV
;
A
#
# COMPACT_ATOMS: atom_id res chain seq x y z
N MET A 1 -12.30 11.36 35.33
CA MET A 1 -11.79 12.66 34.80
C MET A 1 -10.26 12.69 34.60
N THR A 2 -9.51 11.71 35.12
CA THR A 2 -8.04 11.59 35.07
C THR A 2 -7.47 11.02 33.75
N ASP A 3 -8.15 10.08 33.09
CA ASP A 3 -7.63 9.47 31.83
C ASP A 3 -7.62 10.41 30.62
N MET A 4 -8.61 11.30 30.53
CA MET A 4 -8.78 12.19 29.38
C MET A 4 -7.72 13.30 29.32
N SER A 5 -7.19 13.70 30.48
CA SER A 5 -6.06 14.63 30.61
C SER A 5 -4.74 13.96 30.18
N ASN A 6 -4.51 12.73 30.66
CA ASN A 6 -3.30 11.98 30.38
C ASN A 6 -3.17 11.60 28.89
N SER A 7 -4.29 11.26 28.24
CA SER A 7 -4.32 10.95 26.80
C SER A 7 -4.00 12.19 25.94
N LYS A 8 -4.54 13.37 26.28
CA LYS A 8 -4.21 14.62 25.58
C LYS A 8 -2.74 15.01 25.76
N ALA A 9 -2.19 14.85 26.95
CA ALA A 9 -0.77 15.11 27.23
C ALA A 9 0.17 14.13 26.52
N SER A 10 -0.22 12.85 26.41
CA SER A 10 0.49 11.83 25.62
C SER A 10 0.50 12.16 24.13
N LEU A 11 -0.68 12.50 23.57
CA LEU A 11 -0.84 12.88 22.17
C LEU A 11 -0.03 14.15 21.84
N GLY A 12 -0.04 15.15 22.73
CA GLY A 12 0.76 16.38 22.56
C GLY A 12 2.26 16.10 22.49
N ARG A 13 2.79 15.23 23.36
CA ARG A 13 4.21 14.82 23.34
C ARG A 13 4.57 14.03 22.08
N ALA A 14 3.70 13.12 21.64
CA ALA A 14 3.91 12.36 20.40
C ALA A 14 3.93 13.27 19.17
N ILE A 15 2.99 14.21 19.07
CA ILE A 15 2.95 15.20 17.98
C ILE A 15 4.21 16.06 18.00
N HIS A 16 4.67 16.50 19.18
CA HIS A 16 5.89 17.31 19.30
C HIS A 16 7.13 16.54 18.82
N ALA A 17 7.28 15.27 19.23
CA ALA A 17 8.39 14.40 18.80
C ALA A 17 8.41 14.15 17.28
N ILE A 18 7.24 14.10 16.62
CA ILE A 18 7.13 13.91 15.16
C ILE A 18 7.34 15.24 14.42
N SER A 19 6.89 16.36 14.99
CA SER A 19 7.01 17.69 14.37
C SER A 19 8.46 18.15 14.20
N GLY A 20 9.36 17.75 15.10
CA GLY A 20 10.81 17.97 14.95
C GLY A 20 11.44 17.23 13.77
N LYS A 21 10.78 16.21 13.22
CA LYS A 21 11.28 15.38 12.10
C LYS A 21 10.64 15.74 10.75
N TRP A 22 9.98 16.89 10.64
CA TRP A 22 9.27 17.30 9.42
C TRP A 22 10.15 17.23 8.16
N GLY A 23 11.43 17.61 8.27
CA GLY A 23 12.38 17.58 7.15
C GLY A 23 12.66 16.17 6.65
N TRP A 24 12.58 15.16 7.51
CA TRP A 24 12.74 13.76 7.12
C TRP A 24 11.55 13.28 6.28
N PHE A 25 10.32 13.66 6.63
CA PHE A 25 9.14 13.32 5.81
C PHE A 25 9.19 13.99 4.43
N VAL A 26 9.64 15.24 4.36
CA VAL A 26 9.82 15.92 3.06
C VAL A 26 10.94 15.26 2.25
N ALA A 27 12.05 14.88 2.89
CA ALA A 27 13.15 14.18 2.22
C ALA A 27 12.73 12.80 1.71
N LEU A 28 11.98 12.03 2.51
CA LEU A 28 11.38 10.76 2.08
C LEU A 28 10.47 10.97 0.88
N GLY A 29 9.56 11.94 0.93
CA GLY A 29 8.64 12.21 -0.17
C GLY A 29 9.35 12.67 -1.44
N GLY A 30 10.38 13.52 -1.32
CA GLY A 30 11.25 13.88 -2.44
C GLY A 30 11.99 12.68 -3.02
N GLY A 31 12.50 11.79 -2.17
CA GLY A 31 13.12 10.53 -2.57
C GLY A 31 12.18 9.64 -3.36
N GLU A 32 10.93 9.50 -2.91
CA GLU A 32 9.92 8.71 -3.64
C GLU A 32 9.53 9.31 -4.97
N LEU A 33 9.44 10.65 -5.09
CA LEU A 33 9.23 11.29 -6.39
C LEU A 33 10.39 11.06 -7.36
N VAL A 34 11.63 11.10 -6.86
CA VAL A 34 12.82 10.80 -7.69
C VAL A 34 12.81 9.35 -8.12
N LEU A 35 12.55 8.42 -7.20
CA LEU A 35 12.44 6.99 -7.52
C LEU A 35 11.29 6.71 -8.49
N GLY A 36 10.15 7.37 -8.32
CA GLY A 36 9.01 7.29 -9.24
C GLY A 36 9.38 7.81 -10.63
N GLY A 37 10.12 8.93 -10.70
CA GLY A 37 10.67 9.45 -11.96
C GLY A 37 11.63 8.48 -12.65
N ILE A 38 12.54 7.85 -11.88
CA ILE A 38 13.48 6.84 -12.41
C ILE A 38 12.71 5.60 -12.89
N ALA A 39 11.75 5.10 -12.10
CA ALA A 39 10.92 3.96 -12.45
C ALA A 39 10.06 4.23 -13.70
N SER A 40 9.61 5.47 -13.89
CA SER A 40 8.86 5.90 -15.09
C SER A 40 9.69 5.78 -16.37
N ALA A 41 11.01 5.93 -16.30
CA ALA A 41 11.89 5.83 -17.45
C ALA A 41 11.91 4.41 -18.06
N ASN A 42 11.73 3.38 -17.22
CA ASN A 42 11.63 2.00 -17.67
C ASN A 42 10.63 1.21 -16.82
N LEU A 43 9.35 1.31 -17.20
CA LEU A 43 8.24 0.64 -16.54
C LEU A 43 8.38 -0.89 -16.52
N MET A 44 8.98 -1.49 -17.55
CA MET A 44 9.20 -2.94 -17.59
C MET A 44 10.23 -3.38 -16.54
N ALA A 45 11.33 -2.66 -16.42
CA ALA A 45 12.32 -2.91 -15.37
C ALA A 45 11.73 -2.67 -13.97
N ALA A 46 10.93 -1.61 -13.81
CA ALA A 46 10.22 -1.33 -12.56
C ALA A 46 9.27 -2.48 -12.18
N SER A 47 8.49 -2.98 -13.15
CA SER A 47 7.59 -4.12 -12.94
C SER A 47 8.35 -5.37 -12.50
N LEU A 48 9.41 -5.74 -13.22
CA LEU A 48 10.21 -6.93 -12.88
C LEU A 48 10.88 -6.78 -11.51
N ALA A 49 11.45 -5.61 -11.22
CA ALA A 49 12.06 -5.34 -9.92
C ALA A 49 11.04 -5.49 -8.79
N SER A 50 9.84 -4.91 -8.93
CA SER A 50 8.76 -5.06 -7.96
C SER A 50 8.35 -6.51 -7.75
N VAL A 51 8.20 -7.28 -8.83
CA VAL A 51 7.81 -8.69 -8.76
C VAL A 51 8.90 -9.53 -8.08
N VAL A 52 10.17 -9.27 -8.37
CA VAL A 52 11.30 -9.95 -7.71
C VAL A 52 11.35 -9.61 -6.22
N VAL A 53 11.20 -8.34 -5.84
CA VAL A 53 11.15 -7.92 -4.43
C VAL A 53 9.95 -8.56 -3.72
N MET A 54 8.79 -8.61 -4.38
CA MET A 54 7.61 -9.28 -3.84
C MET A 54 7.83 -10.78 -3.68
N GLY A 55 8.41 -11.46 -4.67
CA GLY A 55 8.75 -12.89 -4.58
C GLY A 55 9.73 -13.19 -3.46
N ALA A 56 10.77 -12.37 -3.31
CA ALA A 56 11.75 -12.50 -2.24
C ALA A 56 11.12 -12.29 -0.85
N THR A 57 10.29 -11.27 -0.69
CA THR A 57 9.60 -11.01 0.59
C THR A 57 8.59 -12.11 0.94
N ILE A 58 7.84 -12.63 -0.04
CA ILE A 58 6.95 -13.79 0.14
C ILE A 58 7.75 -15.04 0.56
N ALA A 59 8.89 -15.30 -0.08
CA ALA A 59 9.75 -16.42 0.27
C ALA A 59 10.28 -16.32 1.71
N VAL A 60 10.81 -15.14 2.07
CA VAL A 60 11.30 -14.85 3.42
C VAL A 60 10.17 -14.98 4.45
N ALA A 61 8.98 -14.44 4.17
CA ALA A 61 7.81 -14.60 5.03
C ALA A 61 7.42 -16.07 5.22
N GLY A 62 7.51 -16.88 4.16
CA GLY A 62 7.28 -18.34 4.23
C GLY A 62 8.27 -19.03 5.16
N ILE A 63 9.57 -18.68 5.06
CA ILE A 63 10.60 -19.20 5.97
C ILE A 63 10.28 -18.82 7.43
N PHE A 64 9.90 -17.57 7.70
CA PHE A 64 9.49 -17.15 9.04
C PHE A 64 8.28 -17.93 9.55
N GLN A 65 7.29 -18.22 8.70
CA GLN A 65 6.11 -19.02 9.09
C GLN A 65 6.49 -20.47 9.42
N ILE A 66 7.40 -21.07 8.64
CA ILE A 66 7.93 -22.42 8.91
C ILE A 66 8.65 -22.44 10.27
N VAL A 67 9.52 -21.46 10.52
CA VAL A 67 10.22 -21.34 11.80
C VAL A 67 9.23 -21.12 12.95
N HIS A 68 8.22 -20.26 12.74
CA HIS A 68 7.20 -19.99 13.74
C HIS A 68 6.32 -21.21 14.04
N ALA A 69 6.07 -22.08 13.06
CA ALA A 69 5.30 -23.31 13.26
C ALA A 69 5.85 -24.15 14.41
N PHE A 70 7.19 -24.26 14.53
CA PHE A 70 7.86 -24.98 15.61
C PHE A 70 7.69 -24.36 17.01
N SER A 71 7.30 -23.09 17.10
CA SER A 71 7.03 -22.40 18.36
C SER A 71 5.57 -22.54 18.82
N VAL A 72 4.67 -23.04 17.96
CA VAL A 72 3.24 -23.16 18.27
C VAL A 72 2.94 -24.48 18.99
N HIS A 73 2.31 -24.39 20.15
CA HIS A 73 1.86 -25.56 20.90
C HIS A 73 0.54 -26.09 20.32
N GLY A 74 0.54 -27.37 19.91
CA GLY A 74 -0.64 -28.09 19.40
C GLY A 74 -0.55 -28.44 17.91
N LEU A 75 -0.89 -29.69 17.59
CA LEU A 75 -0.72 -30.27 16.24
C LEU A 75 -1.47 -29.50 15.14
N ARG A 76 -2.69 -29.02 15.42
CA ARG A 76 -3.50 -28.29 14.43
C ARG A 76 -2.90 -26.93 14.08
N GLY A 77 -2.34 -26.23 15.07
CA GLY A 77 -1.66 -24.95 14.86
C GLY A 77 -0.32 -25.14 14.14
N PHE A 78 0.48 -26.11 14.59
CA PHE A 78 1.74 -26.48 13.94
C PHE A 78 1.53 -26.81 12.45
N LEU A 79 0.58 -27.69 12.13
CA LEU A 79 0.36 -28.14 10.74
C LEU A 79 -0.15 -27.01 9.85
N PHE A 80 -1.01 -26.12 10.39
CA PHE A 80 -1.50 -24.95 9.67
C PHE A 80 -0.37 -23.99 9.31
N TRP A 81 0.47 -23.60 10.29
CA TRP A 81 1.60 -22.68 10.05
C TRP A 81 2.69 -23.31 9.17
N LEU A 82 2.96 -24.60 9.33
CA LEU A 82 3.92 -25.30 8.48
C LEU A 82 3.44 -25.36 7.03
N LEU A 83 2.18 -25.74 6.79
CA LEU A 83 1.61 -25.79 5.45
C LEU A 83 1.53 -24.40 4.81
N ALA A 84 1.08 -23.39 5.57
CA ALA A 84 1.05 -22.01 5.11
C ALA A 84 2.44 -21.51 4.73
N GLY A 85 3.45 -21.78 5.58
CA GLY A 85 4.83 -21.41 5.33
C GLY A 85 5.43 -22.12 4.11
N ILE A 86 5.15 -23.41 3.90
CA ILE A 86 5.57 -24.15 2.69
C ILE A 86 4.94 -23.54 1.43
N VAL A 87 3.63 -23.25 1.47
CA VAL A 87 2.93 -22.62 0.35
C VAL A 87 3.51 -21.24 0.04
N TYR A 88 3.78 -20.41 1.06
CA TYR A 88 4.41 -19.10 0.89
C TYR A 88 5.83 -19.22 0.33
N ALA A 89 6.68 -20.07 0.92
CA ALA A 89 8.05 -20.26 0.45
C ALA A 89 8.09 -20.77 -0.99
N GLY A 90 7.22 -21.73 -1.32
CA GLY A 90 7.06 -22.26 -2.68
C GLY A 90 6.57 -21.21 -3.67
N ALA A 91 5.54 -20.43 -3.31
CA ALA A 91 5.04 -19.35 -4.16
C ALA A 91 6.13 -18.29 -4.43
N GLY A 92 6.87 -17.89 -3.41
CA GLY A 92 8.00 -16.96 -3.55
C GLY A 92 9.10 -17.53 -4.46
N ALA A 93 9.45 -18.80 -4.30
CA ALA A 93 10.44 -19.47 -5.15
C ALA A 93 10.00 -19.54 -6.62
N VAL A 94 8.72 -19.84 -6.90
CA VAL A 94 8.16 -19.86 -8.25
C VAL A 94 8.23 -18.47 -8.89
N ILE A 95 7.87 -17.42 -8.14
CA ILE A 95 7.95 -16.03 -8.61
C ILE A 95 9.39 -15.64 -8.96
N LEU A 96 10.36 -16.06 -8.14
CA LEU A 96 11.78 -15.75 -8.38
C LEU A 96 12.37 -16.55 -9.55
N HIS A 97 11.85 -17.74 -9.83
CA HIS A 97 12.32 -18.58 -10.94
C HIS A 97 11.86 -18.05 -12.30
N ASP A 98 10.59 -17.63 -12.40
CA ASP A 98 10.05 -17.01 -13.62
C ASP A 98 9.28 -15.72 -13.29
N PRO A 99 10.00 -14.60 -13.11
CA PRO A 99 9.38 -13.31 -12.77
C PRO A 99 8.54 -12.75 -13.92
N LEU A 100 8.75 -13.22 -15.15
CA LEU A 100 7.99 -12.78 -16.31
C LEU A 100 6.58 -13.38 -16.26
N LEU A 101 6.48 -14.69 -16.07
CA LEU A 101 5.21 -15.39 -15.89
C LEU A 101 4.47 -14.90 -14.63
N ALA A 102 5.21 -14.65 -13.55
CA ALA A 102 4.67 -14.08 -12.33
C ALA A 102 4.07 -12.68 -12.58
N SER A 103 4.73 -11.82 -13.35
CA SER A 103 4.23 -10.48 -13.70
C SER A 103 2.88 -10.54 -14.43
N PHE A 104 2.73 -11.46 -15.39
CA PHE A 104 1.45 -11.65 -16.10
C PHE A 104 0.34 -12.13 -15.15
N THR A 105 0.67 -13.07 -14.27
CA THR A 105 -0.30 -13.68 -13.35
C THR A 105 -0.74 -12.68 -12.28
N LEU A 106 0.21 -11.93 -11.69
CA LEU A 106 -0.08 -10.86 -10.74
C LEU A 106 -0.86 -9.71 -11.38
N SER A 107 -0.54 -9.35 -12.62
CA SER A 107 -1.32 -8.35 -13.38
C SER A 107 -2.76 -8.80 -13.59
N LEU A 108 -2.98 -10.06 -13.97
CA LEU A 108 -4.32 -10.60 -14.13
C LEU A 108 -5.08 -10.62 -12.79
N ALA A 109 -4.41 -10.98 -11.70
CA ALA A 109 -4.97 -10.92 -10.36
C ALA A 109 -5.34 -9.48 -9.96
N MET A 110 -4.50 -8.49 -10.29
CA MET A 110 -4.79 -7.07 -10.10
C MET A 110 -6.01 -6.62 -10.91
N CYS A 111 -6.11 -7.01 -12.18
CA CYS A 111 -7.28 -6.70 -13.00
C CYS A 111 -8.55 -7.31 -12.40
N ALA A 112 -8.51 -8.58 -11.97
CA ALA A 112 -9.62 -9.24 -11.31
C ALA A 112 -10.02 -8.53 -10.00
N PHE A 113 -9.03 -8.10 -9.21
CA PHE A 113 -9.27 -7.33 -7.99
C PHE A 113 -9.93 -5.97 -8.30
N LEU A 114 -9.51 -5.28 -9.36
CA LEU A 114 -10.09 -4.00 -9.76
C LEU A 114 -11.56 -4.15 -10.19
N VAL A 115 -11.86 -5.21 -10.93
CA VAL A 115 -13.25 -5.59 -11.28
C VAL A 115 -14.06 -5.87 -10.02
N ALA A 116 -13.57 -6.72 -9.12
CA ALA A 116 -14.25 -7.05 -7.87
C ALA A 116 -14.47 -5.81 -6.97
N ALA A 117 -13.48 -4.93 -6.88
CA ALA A 117 -13.57 -3.67 -6.15
C ALA A 117 -14.62 -2.73 -6.76
N GLY A 118 -14.67 -2.64 -8.10
CA GLY A 118 -15.70 -1.89 -8.82
C GLY A 118 -17.10 -2.40 -8.51
N VAL A 119 -17.34 -3.71 -8.63
CA VAL A 119 -18.61 -4.35 -8.28
C VAL A 119 -19.00 -4.08 -6.83
N THR A 120 -18.06 -4.26 -5.90
CA THR A 120 -18.30 -4.06 -4.46
C THR A 120 -18.67 -2.60 -4.15
N ARG A 121 -18.01 -1.63 -4.78
CA ARG A 121 -18.34 -0.19 -4.63
C ARG A 121 -19.71 0.15 -5.19
N ILE A 122 -20.07 -0.41 -6.35
CA ILE A 122 -21.39 -0.22 -6.95
C ILE A 122 -22.46 -0.79 -5.99
N TRP A 123 -22.26 -2.02 -5.51
CA TRP A 123 -23.18 -2.68 -4.58
C TRP A 123 -23.33 -1.90 -3.26
N ALA A 124 -22.21 -1.50 -2.65
CA ALA A 124 -22.21 -0.69 -1.43
C ALA A 124 -22.90 0.67 -1.63
N GLY A 125 -22.64 1.33 -2.76
CA GLY A 125 -23.27 2.61 -3.09
C GLY A 125 -24.80 2.50 -3.23
N PHE A 126 -25.32 1.39 -3.78
CA PHE A 126 -26.77 1.14 -3.79
C PHE A 126 -27.33 0.84 -2.39
N HIS A 127 -26.58 0.13 -1.54
CA HIS A 127 -26.98 -0.18 -0.15
C HIS A 127 -27.00 1.05 0.78
N MET A 128 -26.18 2.06 0.50
CA MET A 128 -26.08 3.28 1.30
C MET A 128 -27.18 4.32 1.00
N ARG A 129 -28.18 4.01 0.18
CA ARG A 129 -29.29 4.94 -0.08
C ARG A 129 -30.11 5.17 1.21
N PRO A 130 -30.46 6.43 1.58
CA PRO A 130 -30.30 7.69 0.86
C PRO A 130 -29.16 8.59 1.38
N ALA A 131 -28.06 8.03 1.89
CA ALA A 131 -26.94 8.83 2.41
C ALA A 131 -26.37 9.81 1.36
N ALA A 132 -26.01 11.01 1.81
CA ALA A 132 -25.40 12.02 0.96
C ALA A 132 -24.09 11.49 0.35
N GLY A 133 -23.97 11.54 -0.97
CA GLY A 133 -22.78 11.07 -1.70
C GLY A 133 -22.87 9.66 -2.30
N TRP A 134 -23.97 8.91 -2.11
CA TRP A 134 -24.10 7.55 -2.65
C TRP A 134 -23.91 7.48 -4.18
N ARG A 135 -24.37 8.51 -4.92
CA ARG A 135 -24.21 8.62 -6.38
C ARG A 135 -22.74 8.71 -6.81
N TRP A 136 -21.91 9.40 -6.03
CA TRP A 136 -20.47 9.52 -6.30
C TRP A 136 -19.75 8.20 -6.06
N ILE A 137 -20.14 7.46 -5.02
CA ILE A 137 -19.59 6.13 -4.73
C ILE A 137 -19.93 5.16 -5.87
N VAL A 138 -21.18 5.16 -6.35
CA VAL A 138 -21.58 4.32 -7.50
C VAL A 138 -20.83 4.73 -8.77
N ALA A 139 -20.75 6.04 -9.07
CA ALA A 139 -20.01 6.52 -10.24
C ALA A 139 -18.53 6.09 -10.20
N ALA A 140 -17.86 6.25 -9.06
CA ALA A 140 -16.49 5.79 -8.86
C ALA A 140 -16.37 4.26 -9.01
N GLY A 141 -17.35 3.50 -8.51
CA GLY A 141 -17.42 2.05 -8.69
C GLY A 141 -17.55 1.63 -10.15
N VAL A 142 -18.42 2.30 -10.92
CA VAL A 142 -18.58 2.05 -12.37
C VAL A 142 -17.29 2.34 -13.12
N VAL A 143 -16.64 3.48 -12.86
CA VAL A 143 -15.35 3.80 -13.50
C VAL A 143 -14.30 2.75 -13.15
N THR A 144 -14.19 2.37 -11.88
CA THR A 144 -13.24 1.34 -11.42
C THR A 144 -13.49 0.00 -12.12
N PHE A 145 -14.76 -0.40 -12.24
CA PHE A 145 -15.16 -1.63 -12.92
C PHE A 145 -14.80 -1.60 -14.41
N CYS A 146 -15.15 -0.52 -15.12
CA CYS A 146 -14.84 -0.36 -16.54
C CYS A 146 -13.34 -0.41 -16.80
N VAL A 147 -12.54 0.28 -15.97
CA VAL A 147 -11.07 0.22 -16.07
C VAL A 147 -10.57 -1.20 -15.85
N GLY A 148 -11.08 -1.91 -14.84
CA GLY A 148 -10.72 -3.31 -14.59
C GLY A 148 -11.02 -4.22 -15.79
N VAL A 149 -12.23 -4.14 -16.35
CA VAL A 149 -12.62 -4.94 -17.53
C VAL A 149 -11.76 -4.60 -18.74
N MET A 150 -11.47 -3.32 -18.97
CA MET A 150 -10.63 -2.88 -20.08
C MET A 150 -9.20 -3.40 -19.95
N LEU A 151 -8.65 -3.43 -18.73
CA LEU A 151 -7.33 -4.01 -18.47
C LEU A 151 -7.29 -5.53 -18.63
N VAL A 152 -8.36 -6.24 -18.27
CA VAL A 152 -8.50 -7.68 -18.56
C VAL A 152 -8.51 -7.90 -20.08
N ALA A 153 -9.24 -7.09 -20.84
CA ALA A 153 -9.31 -7.21 -22.30
C ALA A 153 -7.99 -6.86 -23.00
N ALA A 154 -7.17 -5.99 -22.41
CA ALA A 154 -5.84 -5.62 -22.92
C ALA A 154 -4.73 -6.61 -22.54
N TRP A 155 -5.06 -7.65 -21.77
CA TRP A 155 -4.13 -8.74 -21.44
C TRP A 155 -3.90 -9.62 -22.69
N PRO A 156 -2.66 -10.05 -23.04
CA PRO A 156 -1.42 -10.00 -22.25
C PRO A 156 -0.54 -8.77 -22.53
N ALA A 157 -0.82 -7.96 -23.55
CA ALA A 157 0.07 -6.91 -24.02
C ALA A 157 0.46 -5.89 -22.92
N ILE A 158 -0.46 -5.60 -21.98
CA ILE A 158 -0.23 -4.67 -20.88
C ILE A 158 0.44 -5.30 -19.65
N GLY A 159 0.52 -6.64 -19.55
CA GLY A 159 0.88 -7.36 -18.33
C GLY A 159 2.28 -7.04 -17.78
N LEU A 160 3.27 -6.80 -18.64
CA LEU A 160 4.62 -6.41 -18.20
C LEU A 160 4.72 -4.95 -17.76
N TRP A 161 3.78 -4.11 -18.19
CA TRP A 161 3.80 -2.67 -17.97
C TRP A 161 2.90 -2.25 -16.81
N LEU A 162 1.85 -3.03 -16.55
CA LEU A 162 0.79 -2.69 -15.60
C LEU A 162 1.31 -2.53 -14.18
N LEU A 163 2.04 -3.52 -13.64
CA LEU A 163 2.54 -3.45 -12.27
C LEU A 163 3.58 -2.34 -12.09
N GLY A 164 4.44 -2.12 -13.09
CA GLY A 164 5.39 -1.00 -13.10
C GLY A 164 4.70 0.36 -13.14
N ALA A 165 3.64 0.51 -13.93
CA ALA A 165 2.85 1.74 -13.97
C ALA A 165 2.12 1.97 -12.65
N MET A 166 1.53 0.93 -12.05
CA MET A 166 0.90 1.02 -10.73
C MET A 166 1.91 1.42 -9.66
N LEU A 167 3.11 0.85 -9.68
CA LEU A 167 4.21 1.22 -8.77
C LEU A 167 4.57 2.71 -8.91
N VAL A 168 4.77 3.19 -10.13
CA VAL A 168 5.10 4.60 -10.37
C VAL A 168 4.01 5.52 -9.83
N VAL A 169 2.75 5.19 -10.12
CA VAL A 169 1.60 5.95 -9.63
C VAL A 169 1.61 5.96 -8.10
N ASP A 170 1.78 4.81 -7.46
CA ASP A 170 1.86 4.67 -6.01
C ASP A 170 2.96 5.54 -5.39
N LEU A 171 4.20 5.46 -5.91
CA LEU A 171 5.34 6.28 -5.47
C LEU A 171 5.08 7.78 -5.61
N VAL A 172 4.40 8.20 -6.69
CA VAL A 172 4.07 9.61 -6.90
C VAL A 172 3.05 10.09 -5.87
N PHE A 173 1.98 9.31 -5.64
CA PHE A 173 0.96 9.66 -4.65
C PHE A 173 1.53 9.66 -3.23
N GLN A 174 2.34 8.67 -2.88
CA GLN A 174 2.99 8.57 -1.58
C GLN A 174 4.02 9.68 -1.38
N GLY A 175 4.81 10.01 -2.41
CA GLY A 175 5.76 11.12 -2.40
C GLY A 175 5.09 12.48 -2.10
N TRP A 176 4.03 12.80 -2.84
CA TRP A 176 3.23 14.00 -2.56
C TRP A 176 2.58 13.97 -1.18
N GLY A 177 2.09 12.80 -0.74
CA GLY A 177 1.52 12.61 0.59
C GLY A 177 2.50 12.92 1.71
N PHE A 178 3.73 12.40 1.63
CA PHE A 178 4.77 12.67 2.64
C PHE A 178 5.26 14.11 2.62
N ILE A 179 5.37 14.74 1.45
CA ILE A 179 5.71 16.16 1.35
C ILE A 179 4.61 17.01 2.01
N ALA A 180 3.35 16.77 1.67
CA ALA A 180 2.22 17.49 2.24
C ALA A 180 2.14 17.30 3.77
N PHE A 181 2.35 16.07 4.25
CA PHE A 181 2.36 15.75 5.67
C PHE A 181 3.53 16.43 6.41
N GLY A 182 4.74 16.38 5.85
CA GLY A 182 5.92 17.05 6.39
C GLY A 182 5.75 18.58 6.45
N LEU A 183 5.19 19.19 5.41
CA LEU A 183 4.87 20.62 5.41
C LEU A 183 3.80 20.98 6.44
N ALA A 184 2.76 20.14 6.59
CA ALA A 184 1.74 20.33 7.61
C ALA A 184 2.30 20.26 9.04
N LEU A 185 3.26 19.35 9.30
CA LEU A 185 3.99 19.27 10.56
C LEU A 185 4.80 20.55 10.83
N ARG A 186 5.52 21.06 9.82
CA ARG A 186 6.27 22.31 9.91
C ARG A 186 5.37 23.49 10.28
N SER A 187 4.22 23.62 9.60
CA SER A 187 3.27 24.71 9.85
C SER A 187 2.66 24.69 11.24
N ARG A 188 2.61 23.54 11.91
CA ARG A 188 2.14 23.41 13.30
C ARG A 188 3.25 23.72 14.31
N ALA A 189 4.49 23.30 14.03
CA ALA A 189 5.64 23.63 14.87
C ALA A 189 5.90 25.15 14.92
N SER A 190 5.80 25.84 13.78
CA SER A 190 6.06 27.29 13.70
C SER A 190 4.99 28.16 14.37
N ARG A 191 3.73 27.70 14.51
CA ARG A 191 2.67 28.44 15.20
C ARG A 191 2.84 28.47 16.72
N HIS A 192 3.44 27.45 17.32
CA HIS A 192 3.65 27.38 18.77
C HIS A 192 4.81 28.26 19.25
N SER A 193 5.79 28.56 18.38
CA SER A 193 6.89 29.50 18.69
C SER A 193 6.48 30.97 18.62
N ALA A 194 5.29 31.27 18.08
CA ALA A 194 4.81 32.62 17.84
C ALA A 194 3.75 33.09 18.85
N GLU A 195 3.37 32.26 19.84
CA GLU A 195 2.49 32.64 20.94
C GLU A 195 3.38 33.16 22.08
N PRO A 196 3.48 34.49 22.29
CA PRO A 196 4.23 35.03 23.43
C PRO A 196 3.47 34.60 24.68
N ALA A 197 4.19 34.12 25.70
CA ALA A 197 3.64 33.85 27.01
C ALA A 197 2.96 35.12 27.54
N THR A 198 1.64 35.22 27.39
CA THR A 198 0.85 36.19 28.12
C THR A 198 0.79 35.69 29.55
N VAL A 199 1.57 36.39 30.38
CA VAL A 199 1.70 36.40 31.84
C VAL A 199 0.39 36.13 32.56
#